data_AF-A0A2V3JDW1-F1
#
_entry.id   AF-A0A2V3JDW1-F1
#
_cell.length_a   1.000
_cell.length_b   1.000
_cell.length_c   1.000
_cell.angle_alpha   90.00
_cell.angle_beta   90.00
_cell.angle_gamma   90.00
#
_symmetry.space_group_name_H-M   'P 1'
#
loop_
_entity.id
_entity.type
_entity.pdbx_description
1 polymer ?
#
loop_
_entity_poly.entity_id
_entity_poly.type
_entity_poly.pdbx_seq_one_letter_code
_entity_poly.pdbx_strand_id
1 'polypeptide(L)'
;MGEKLLELIGEPYVPFFIAILLKMTLRESKGDLTEEMIEEVYSSKLLGADGKGYFEYYRSRLKGHYGGMMAKAAEEILREACIADEELPKQLAFNLFREATGMDDERRFMDLIFDLENDFYIKVDGENIRFQSKVLRDWWRLYG
;
A
#
# COMPACT_ATOMS: atom_id res chain seq x y z
N MET A 1 1.26 -22.92 6.86
CA MET A 1 0.02 -22.27 7.39
C MET A 1 0.27 -20.88 7.96
N GLY A 2 0.80 -20.75 9.20
CA GLY A 2 1.13 -19.43 9.77
C GLY A 2 2.18 -18.69 8.94
N GLU A 3 3.17 -19.42 8.42
CA GLU A 3 4.16 -18.90 7.47
C GLU A 3 3.51 -18.37 6.19
N LYS A 4 2.51 -19.07 5.64
CA LYS A 4 1.82 -18.63 4.42
C LYS A 4 1.03 -17.34 4.60
N LEU A 5 0.37 -17.18 5.75
CA LEU A 5 -0.27 -15.92 6.13
C LEU A 5 0.76 -14.77 6.15
N LEU A 6 1.89 -14.97 6.82
CA LEU A 6 2.93 -13.94 6.93
C LEU A 6 3.59 -13.64 5.58
N GLU A 7 3.80 -14.64 4.72
CA GLU A 7 4.31 -14.48 3.36
C GLU A 7 3.38 -13.59 2.52
N LEU A 8 2.07 -13.83 2.56
CA LEU A 8 1.09 -13.06 1.79
C LEU A 8 0.92 -11.64 2.32
N ILE A 9 0.94 -11.45 3.63
CA ILE A 9 0.88 -10.11 4.24
C ILE A 9 2.16 -9.32 3.96
N GLY A 10 3.31 -9.99 3.96
CA GLY A 10 4.63 -9.39 3.81
C GLY A 10 5.02 -8.47 4.97
N GLU A 11 6.28 -8.06 4.99
CA GLU A 11 6.72 -6.99 5.89
C GLU A 11 5.93 -5.69 5.61
N PRO A 12 5.66 -4.86 6.64
CA PRO A 12 6.10 -4.96 8.03
C PRO A 12 5.16 -5.80 8.93
N TYR A 13 4.45 -6.78 8.37
CA TYR A 13 3.54 -7.67 9.10
C TYR A 13 2.46 -6.91 9.88
N VAL A 14 1.79 -5.97 9.21
CA VAL A 14 0.77 -5.10 9.81
C VAL A 14 -0.30 -5.96 10.51
N PRO A 15 -0.45 -5.89 11.86
CA PRO A 15 -1.33 -6.79 12.61
C PRO A 15 -2.79 -6.76 12.16
N PHE A 16 -3.26 -5.59 11.71
CA PHE A 16 -4.60 -5.43 11.17
C PHE A 16 -4.84 -6.26 9.90
N PHE A 17 -3.88 -6.29 8.97
CA PHE A 17 -4.01 -7.07 7.74
C PHE A 17 -3.98 -8.58 8.01
N ILE A 18 -3.13 -9.01 8.96
CA ILE A 18 -3.11 -10.40 9.45
C ILE A 18 -4.49 -10.77 10.01
N ALA A 19 -5.05 -9.92 10.87
CA ALA A 19 -6.33 -10.18 11.51
C ALA A 19 -7.48 -10.26 10.50
N ILE A 20 -7.51 -9.40 9.47
CA ILE A 20 -8.54 -9.46 8.43
C ILE A 20 -8.38 -10.73 7.61
N LEU A 21 -7.18 -11.05 7.12
CA LEU A 21 -6.96 -12.24 6.30
C LEU A 21 -7.36 -13.50 7.08
N LEU A 22 -6.88 -13.64 8.32
CA LEU A 22 -7.23 -14.76 9.18
C LEU A 22 -8.75 -14.86 9.40
N LYS A 23 -9.42 -13.74 9.70
CA LYS A 23 -10.87 -13.70 9.88
C LYS A 23 -11.61 -14.16 8.63
N MET A 24 -11.18 -13.71 7.44
CA MET A 24 -11.79 -14.10 6.17
C MET A 24 -11.56 -15.60 5.91
N THR A 25 -10.35 -16.10 6.13
CA THR A 25 -10.04 -17.53 5.92
C THR A 25 -10.83 -18.42 6.87
N LEU A 26 -10.94 -18.06 8.15
CA LEU A 26 -11.74 -18.80 9.13
C LEU A 26 -13.23 -18.85 8.77
N ARG A 27 -13.76 -17.80 8.13
CA ARG A 27 -15.16 -17.75 7.70
C ARG A 27 -15.45 -18.72 6.55
N GLU A 28 -14.50 -18.87 5.63
CA GLU A 28 -14.63 -19.77 4.48
C GLU A 28 -14.31 -21.22 4.85
N SER A 29 -13.60 -21.45 5.96
CA SER A 29 -13.23 -22.79 6.36
C SER A 29 -14.40 -23.63 6.86
N LYS A 30 -14.51 -24.84 6.32
CA LYS A 30 -15.40 -25.90 6.81
C LYS A 30 -14.64 -27.04 7.51
N GLY A 31 -13.33 -26.88 7.71
CA GLY A 31 -12.45 -27.90 8.26
C GLY A 31 -11.05 -27.34 8.55
N ASP A 32 -10.03 -28.14 8.31
CA ASP A 32 -8.65 -27.68 8.47
C ASP A 32 -8.30 -26.61 7.44
N LEU A 33 -7.58 -25.59 7.89
CA LEU A 33 -7.06 -24.56 7.02
C LEU A 33 -5.93 -25.14 6.17
N THR A 34 -5.91 -24.81 4.88
CA THR A 34 -4.81 -25.17 3.97
C THR A 34 -4.16 -23.90 3.40
N GLU A 35 -2.95 -24.03 2.88
CA GLU A 35 -2.24 -22.90 2.27
C GLU A 35 -2.94 -22.39 1.00
N GLU A 36 -3.47 -23.30 0.19
CA GLU A 36 -4.27 -23.00 -1.01
C GLU A 36 -5.50 -22.15 -0.65
N MET A 37 -6.21 -22.48 0.44
CA MET A 37 -7.35 -21.70 0.90
C MET A 37 -6.95 -20.29 1.35
N ILE A 38 -5.79 -20.15 2.01
CA ILE A 38 -5.30 -18.84 2.43
C ILE A 38 -4.95 -17.98 1.21
N GLU A 39 -4.30 -18.55 0.19
CA GLU A 39 -4.00 -17.87 -1.08
C GLU A 39 -5.27 -17.47 -1.85
N GLU A 40 -6.25 -18.36 -1.92
CA GLU A 40 -7.52 -18.09 -2.60
C GLU A 40 -8.29 -16.96 -1.90
N VAL A 41 -8.35 -16.97 -0.57
CA VAL A 41 -8.98 -15.91 0.21
C VAL A 41 -8.20 -14.59 0.07
N TYR A 42 -6.88 -14.63 0.06
CA TYR A 42 -6.07 -13.43 -0.17
C TYR A 42 -6.38 -12.79 -1.52
N SER A 43 -6.31 -13.57 -2.60
CA SER A 43 -6.45 -13.09 -3.97
C SER A 43 -7.90 -12.73 -4.35
N SER A 44 -8.87 -13.57 -4.01
CA SER A 44 -10.26 -13.41 -4.47
C SER A 44 -11.16 -12.63 -3.51
N LYS A 45 -10.82 -12.62 -2.21
CA LYS A 45 -11.64 -12.00 -1.16
C LYS A 45 -11.00 -10.73 -0.62
N LEU A 46 -9.80 -10.83 -0.04
CA LEU A 46 -9.12 -9.70 0.58
C LEU A 46 -8.77 -8.63 -0.48
N LEU A 47 -8.17 -9.03 -1.60
CA LEU A 47 -7.90 -8.13 -2.72
C LEU A 47 -9.13 -7.95 -3.64
N GLY A 48 -10.21 -8.68 -3.41
CA GLY A 48 -11.46 -8.59 -4.17
C GLY A 48 -12.49 -7.62 -3.56
N ALA A 49 -13.74 -7.73 -4.04
CA ALA A 49 -14.83 -6.86 -3.62
C ALA A 49 -15.11 -6.92 -2.10
N ASP A 50 -14.95 -8.09 -1.48
CA ASP A 50 -15.23 -8.32 -0.06
C ASP A 50 -14.23 -7.59 0.86
N GLY A 51 -12.98 -7.42 0.42
CA GLY A 51 -11.94 -6.73 1.17
C GLY A 51 -11.73 -5.26 0.78
N LYS A 52 -12.29 -4.81 -0.35
CA LYS A 52 -12.16 -3.45 -0.88
C LYS A 52 -12.39 -2.36 0.16
N GLY A 53 -13.44 -2.50 0.98
CA GLY A 53 -13.80 -1.51 2.00
C GLY A 53 -12.73 -1.31 3.10
N TYR A 54 -11.92 -2.33 3.40
CA TYR A 54 -10.84 -2.18 4.39
C TYR A 54 -9.72 -1.28 3.89
N PHE A 55 -9.46 -1.27 2.58
CA PHE A 55 -8.34 -0.54 1.97
C PHE A 55 -8.76 0.78 1.32
N GLU A 56 -10.05 0.96 1.00
CA GLU A 56 -10.60 2.25 0.54
C GLU A 56 -10.32 3.40 1.53
N TYR A 57 -10.28 3.10 2.82
CA TYR A 57 -9.91 4.08 3.84
C TYR A 57 -8.52 4.69 3.59
N TYR A 58 -7.53 3.87 3.20
CA TYR A 58 -6.17 4.33 2.90
C TYR A 58 -6.18 5.33 1.74
N ARG A 59 -6.82 4.97 0.62
CA ARG A 59 -6.93 5.89 -0.53
C ARG A 59 -7.68 7.18 -0.20
N SER A 60 -8.84 7.08 0.45
CA SER A 60 -9.67 8.26 0.78
C SER A 60 -8.96 9.23 1.72
N ARG A 61 -8.11 8.73 2.62
CA ARG A 61 -7.29 9.53 3.54
C ARG A 61 -6.33 10.46 2.79
N LEU A 62 -5.81 10.06 1.62
CA LEU A 62 -4.94 10.93 0.82
C LEU A 62 -5.62 12.28 0.52
N LYS A 63 -6.89 12.24 0.11
CA LYS A 63 -7.65 13.45 -0.20
C LYS A 63 -7.99 14.25 1.05
N GLY A 64 -8.34 13.58 2.14
CA GLY A 64 -8.74 14.22 3.40
C GLY A 64 -7.58 14.84 4.19
N HIS A 65 -6.38 14.26 4.14
CA HIS A 65 -5.24 14.67 4.94
C HIS A 65 -4.28 15.63 4.21
N TYR A 66 -3.96 15.35 2.95
CA TYR A 66 -2.92 16.09 2.22
C TYR A 66 -3.48 17.31 1.47
N GLY A 67 -4.73 17.22 1.03
CA GLY A 67 -5.46 18.31 0.37
C GLY A 67 -4.97 18.64 -1.05
N GLY A 68 -5.92 18.96 -1.93
CA GLY A 68 -5.67 19.53 -3.26
C GLY A 68 -4.56 18.84 -4.06
N MET A 69 -3.54 19.63 -4.42
CA MET A 69 -2.40 19.18 -5.23
C MET A 69 -1.45 18.21 -4.50
N MET A 70 -1.35 18.27 -3.17
CA MET A 70 -0.49 17.33 -2.42
C MET A 70 -1.06 15.92 -2.43
N ALA A 71 -2.40 15.79 -2.33
CA ALA A 71 -3.06 14.51 -2.50
C ALA A 71 -2.83 13.93 -3.90
N LYS A 72 -2.85 14.78 -4.94
CA LYS A 72 -2.54 14.36 -6.31
C LYS A 72 -1.08 13.89 -6.44
N ALA A 73 -0.12 14.65 -5.88
CA ALA A 73 1.29 14.27 -5.88
C ALA A 73 1.51 12.93 -5.18
N ALA A 74 0.88 12.73 -4.02
CA ALA A 74 0.89 11.47 -3.30
C ALA A 74 0.34 10.31 -4.15
N GLU A 75 -0.83 10.48 -4.78
CA GLU A 75 -1.44 9.45 -5.63
C GLU A 75 -0.52 9.05 -6.80
N GLU A 76 0.12 10.02 -7.47
CA GLU A 76 1.04 9.73 -8.58
C GLU A 76 2.33 9.03 -8.11
N ILE A 77 2.93 9.49 -6.99
CA ILE A 77 4.11 8.83 -6.41
C ILE A 77 3.78 7.38 -6.01
N LEU A 78 2.63 7.14 -5.40
CA LEU A 78 2.21 5.80 -4.99
C LEU A 78 1.90 4.90 -6.18
N ARG A 79 1.32 5.45 -7.26
CA ARG A 79 1.12 4.71 -8.51
C ARG A 79 2.44 4.24 -9.11
N GLU A 80 3.45 5.11 -9.17
CA GLU A 80 4.76 4.73 -9.72
C GLU A 80 5.50 3.78 -8.77
N ALA A 81 5.48 4.04 -7.46
CA ALA A 81 6.10 3.17 -6.47
C ALA A 81 5.46 1.77 -6.41
N CYS A 82 4.17 1.63 -6.75
CA CYS A 82 3.52 0.31 -6.74
C CYS A 82 3.91 -0.54 -7.95
N ILE A 83 4.33 0.09 -9.06
CA ILE A 83 4.77 -0.60 -10.29
C ILE A 83 6.24 -1.00 -10.20
N ALA A 84 7.09 -0.18 -9.57
CA ALA A 84 8.55 -0.31 -9.60
C ALA A 84 9.14 -1.61 -8.99
N ASP A 85 8.30 -2.53 -8.47
CA ASP A 85 8.55 -3.82 -7.80
C ASP A 85 9.54 -3.79 -6.61
N GLU A 86 10.68 -3.12 -6.76
CA GLU A 86 11.76 -3.01 -5.78
C GLU A 86 11.98 -1.56 -5.35
N GLU A 87 12.25 -0.60 -6.26
CA GLU A 87 12.71 0.76 -5.86
C GLU A 87 12.34 1.87 -6.87
N LEU A 88 11.80 2.99 -6.37
CA LEU A 88 11.55 4.24 -7.08
C LEU A 88 12.60 5.29 -6.65
N PRO A 89 13.43 5.83 -7.57
CA PRO A 89 14.38 6.88 -7.21
C PRO A 89 13.68 8.12 -6.63
N LYS A 90 14.18 8.65 -5.50
CA LYS A 90 13.64 9.87 -4.88
C LYS A 90 13.60 11.04 -5.87
N GLN A 91 14.60 11.15 -6.75
CA GLN A 91 14.63 12.18 -7.77
C GLN A 91 13.46 12.07 -8.76
N LEU A 92 13.04 10.85 -9.10
CA LEU A 92 11.87 10.63 -9.95
C LEU A 92 10.59 10.96 -9.19
N ALA A 93 10.47 10.56 -7.93
CA ALA A 93 9.36 10.95 -7.06
C ALA A 93 9.27 12.48 -6.90
N PHE A 94 10.40 13.18 -6.79
CA PHE A 94 10.43 14.63 -6.75
C PHE A 94 9.92 15.22 -8.07
N ASN A 95 10.33 14.69 -9.23
CA ASN A 95 9.80 15.14 -10.52
C ASN A 95 8.27 15.00 -10.60
N LEU A 96 7.70 13.87 -10.17
CA LEU A 96 6.25 13.65 -10.11
C LEU A 96 5.57 14.67 -9.19
N PHE A 97 6.18 14.97 -8.04
CA PHE A 97 5.71 16.02 -7.14
C PHE A 97 5.67 17.39 -7.83
N ARG A 98 6.73 17.77 -8.55
CA ARG A 98 6.77 19.05 -9.26
C ARG A 98 5.73 19.14 -10.36
N GLU A 99 5.53 18.07 -11.11
CA GLU A 99 4.52 17.99 -12.17
C GLU A 99 3.09 18.09 -11.60
N ALA A 100 2.83 17.43 -10.46
CA ALA A 100 1.53 17.43 -9.83
C ALA A 100 1.18 18.75 -9.13
N THR A 101 2.18 19.43 -8.54
CA THR A 101 1.98 20.63 -7.70
C THR A 101 2.39 21.95 -8.35
N GLY A 102 3.24 21.91 -9.38
CA GLY A 102 3.91 23.09 -9.93
C GLY A 102 4.97 23.70 -9.02
N MET A 103 5.35 23.03 -7.91
CA MET A 103 6.33 23.53 -6.95
C MET A 103 7.70 22.88 -7.16
N ASP A 104 8.75 23.68 -7.20
CA ASP A 104 10.15 23.23 -7.09
C ASP A 104 10.63 23.42 -5.64
N ASP A 105 9.98 22.73 -4.70
CA ASP A 105 10.19 22.87 -3.24
C ASP A 105 10.51 21.51 -2.61
N GLU A 106 11.80 21.25 -2.43
CA GLU A 106 12.31 20.01 -1.85
C GLU A 106 11.85 19.81 -0.40
N ARG A 107 11.66 20.87 0.38
CA ARG A 107 11.21 20.74 1.78
C ARG A 107 9.79 20.21 1.85
N ARG A 108 8.89 20.79 1.04
CA ARG A 108 7.50 20.31 0.94
C ARG A 108 7.39 18.91 0.37
N PHE A 109 8.26 18.57 -0.59
CA PHE A 109 8.36 17.20 -1.08
C PHE A 109 8.76 16.24 0.04
N MET A 110 9.80 16.57 0.82
CA MET A 110 10.24 15.74 1.93
C MET A 110 9.16 15.60 3.01
N ASP A 111 8.44 16.67 3.35
CA ASP A 111 7.30 16.59 4.26
C ASP A 111 6.25 15.57 3.76
N LEU A 112 5.91 15.59 2.47
CA LEU A 112 5.01 14.61 1.87
C LEU A 112 5.56 13.17 1.96
N ILE A 113 6.85 12.97 1.70
CA ILE A 113 7.50 11.66 1.81
C ILE A 113 7.45 11.15 3.26
N PHE A 114 7.72 12.01 4.25
CA PHE A 114 7.63 11.63 5.66
C PHE A 114 6.22 11.24 6.07
N ASP A 115 5.20 11.97 5.62
CA ASP A 115 3.82 11.63 5.89
C ASP A 115 3.42 10.28 5.26
N LEU A 116 3.82 10.03 4.01
CA LEU A 116 3.57 8.76 3.31
C LEU A 116 4.27 7.57 3.97
N GLU A 117 5.49 7.77 4.48
CA GLU A 117 6.23 6.75 5.24
C GLU A 117 5.58 6.48 6.61
N ASN A 118 5.15 7.53 7.32
CA ASN A 118 4.44 7.40 8.60
C ASN A 118 3.07 6.70 8.45
N ASP A 119 2.43 6.86 7.30
CA ASP A 119 1.16 6.20 6.98
C ASP A 119 1.31 4.78 6.41
N PHE A 120 2.54 4.23 6.43
CA PHE A 120 2.90 2.88 5.99
C PHE A 120 2.73 2.60 4.49
N TYR A 121 2.65 3.64 3.65
CA TYR A 121 2.59 3.45 2.20
C TYR A 121 3.96 3.09 1.64
N ILE A 122 4.96 3.86 2.03
CA ILE A 122 6.32 3.76 1.48
C ILE A 122 7.36 3.62 2.57
N LYS A 123 8.56 3.19 2.18
CA LYS A 123 9.76 3.21 2.99
C LYS A 123 10.84 3.95 2.21
N VAL A 124 11.57 4.83 2.88
CA VAL A 124 12.75 5.48 2.29
C VAL A 124 13.99 4.64 2.60
N ASP A 125 14.69 4.19 1.56
CA ASP A 125 15.91 3.41 1.64
C ASP A 125 17.03 4.14 0.88
N GLY A 126 17.75 5.01 1.60
CA GLY A 126 18.80 5.84 1.00
C GLY A 126 18.25 6.80 -0.05
N GLU A 127 18.64 6.59 -1.31
CA GLU A 127 18.21 7.41 -2.45
C GLU A 127 16.93 6.91 -3.15
N ASN A 128 16.35 5.83 -2.64
CA ASN A 128 15.18 5.18 -3.22
C ASN A 128 14.01 5.13 -2.25
N ILE A 129 12.82 4.94 -2.82
CA ILE A 129 11.55 4.77 -2.14
C ILE A 129 10.97 3.43 -2.59
N ARG A 130 10.46 2.62 -1.67
CA ARG A 130 9.72 1.40 -2.02
C ARG A 130 8.36 1.38 -1.37
N PHE A 131 7.41 0.68 -1.99
CA PHE A 131 6.11 0.43 -1.35
C PHE A 131 6.33 -0.47 -0.13
N GLN A 132 5.97 0.00 1.06
CA GLN A 132 6.29 -0.69 2.31
C GLN A 132 5.39 -1.90 2.53
N SER A 133 4.07 -1.72 2.41
CA SER A 133 3.12 -2.81 2.62
C SER A 133 2.82 -3.55 1.33
N LYS A 134 3.12 -4.86 1.30
CA LYS A 134 2.75 -5.75 0.19
C LYS A 134 1.24 -5.74 -0.07
N VAL A 135 0.41 -5.84 0.97
CA VAL A 135 -1.05 -5.85 0.83
C VAL A 135 -1.57 -4.55 0.20
N LEU A 136 -1.10 -3.39 0.68
CA LEU A 136 -1.50 -2.11 0.11
C LEU A 136 -1.01 -1.96 -1.33
N ARG A 137 0.22 -2.41 -1.64
CA ARG A 137 0.75 -2.41 -3.01
C ARG A 137 -0.12 -3.25 -3.95
N ASP A 138 -0.41 -4.49 -3.56
CA ASP A 138 -1.21 -5.41 -4.35
C ASP A 138 -2.62 -4.86 -4.57
N TRP A 139 -3.22 -4.22 -3.55
CA TRP A 139 -4.49 -3.53 -3.69
C TRP A 139 -4.41 -2.31 -4.62
N TRP A 140 -3.35 -1.50 -4.51
CA TRP A 140 -3.13 -0.31 -5.36
C TRP A 140 -2.98 -0.70 -6.84
N ARG A 141 -2.37 -1.86 -7.14
CA ARG A 141 -2.28 -2.37 -8.51
C ARG A 141 -3.63 -2.69 -9.13
N LEU A 142 -4.63 -3.01 -8.31
CA LEU A 142 -5.99 -3.35 -8.78
C LEU A 142 -6.90 -2.14 -8.87
N TYR A 143 -6.72 -1.13 -8.01
CA TYR A 143 -7.71 -0.05 -7.82
C TYR A 143 -7.13 1.38 -7.79
N GLY A 144 -5.81 1.54 -7.80
CA GLY A 144 -5.08 2.82 -7.72
C GLY A 144 -5.05 3.63 -9.01
#